data_AF-A0A950U4X7-F1
#
_entry.id   AF-A0A950U4X7-F1
#
_cell.length_a   1.000
_cell.length_b   1.000
_cell.length_c   1.000
_cell.angle_alpha   90.00
_cell.angle_beta   90.00
_cell.angle_gamma   90.00
#
_symmetry.space_group_name_H-M   'P 1'
#
loop_
_entity.id
_entity.type
_entity.pdbx_description
1 polymer ?
#
loop_
_entity_poly.entity_id
_entity_poly.type
_entity_poly.pdbx_seq_one_letter_code
_entity_poly.pdbx_strand_id
1 'polypeptide(L)' 'MTTKSTTGEFHASIREIEPGLFRAEYRAEMNPENPDERAIPDYHVGTGLADVKTWVEQMALGLGYERVVWDSLPD' A
#
# COMPACT_ATOMS: atom_id res chain seq x y z
N MET A 1 -12.23 26.94 2.15
CA MET A 1 -12.75 25.59 1.90
C MET A 1 -11.64 24.81 1.24
N THR A 2 -10.81 24.15 2.04
CA THR A 2 -9.69 23.35 1.52
C THR A 2 -10.30 22.08 0.94
N THR A 3 -10.18 21.89 -0.36
CA THR A 3 -10.59 20.66 -1.04
C THR A 3 -9.83 19.51 -0.39
N LYS A 4 -10.52 18.69 0.41
CA LYS A 4 -10.05 17.35 0.77
C LYS A 4 -9.90 16.61 -0.55
N SER A 5 -8.69 16.57 -1.09
CA SER A 5 -8.35 15.67 -2.18
C SER A 5 -8.67 14.27 -1.67
N THR A 6 -9.76 13.67 -2.13
CA THR A 6 -10.06 12.28 -1.86
C THR A 6 -8.88 11.50 -2.41
N THR A 7 -8.08 10.88 -1.55
CA THR A 7 -6.96 10.03 -1.96
C THR A 7 -7.59 8.74 -2.50
N GLY A 8 -8.08 8.80 -3.74
CA GLY A 8 -9.08 7.84 -4.24
C GLY A 8 -8.55 6.41 -4.40
N GLU A 9 -7.24 6.24 -4.61
CA GLU A 9 -6.66 4.95 -4.96
C GLU A 9 -5.29 4.76 -4.32
N PHE A 10 -5.14 3.67 -3.56
CA PHE A 10 -3.86 3.25 -3.00
C PHE A 10 -3.20 2.23 -3.92
N HIS A 11 -2.13 2.61 -4.60
CA HIS A 11 -1.43 1.75 -5.55
C HIS A 11 -0.43 0.83 -4.85
N ALA A 12 -0.62 -0.47 -4.99
CA ALA A 12 0.23 -1.50 -4.43
C ALA A 12 0.54 -2.60 -5.46
N SER A 13 1.70 -3.20 -5.36
CA SER A 13 2.11 -4.39 -6.10
C SER A 13 2.39 -5.52 -5.14
N ILE A 14 2.22 -6.76 -5.56
CA ILE A 14 2.52 -7.93 -4.72
C ILE A 14 3.27 -8.98 -5.50
N ARG A 15 4.28 -9.58 -4.88
CA ARG A 15 5.04 -10.70 -5.42
C ARG A 15 5.37 -11.72 -4.35
N GLU A 16 5.49 -12.97 -4.76
CA GLU A 16 6.13 -14.00 -3.95
C GLU A 16 7.64 -13.79 -4.01
N ILE A 17 8.29 -13.70 -2.84
CA ILE A 17 9.74 -13.48 -2.72
C ILE A 17 10.48 -14.75 -2.29
N GLU A 18 9.79 -15.64 -1.57
CA GLU A 18 10.23 -16.99 -1.20
C GLU A 18 9.00 -17.91 -1.19
N PRO A 19 9.15 -19.24 -1.28
CA PRO A 19 8.02 -20.17 -1.25
C PRO A 19 7.13 -19.94 -0.02
N GLY A 20 5.90 -19.48 -0.25
CA GLY A 20 4.94 -19.17 0.82
C GLY A 20 5.18 -17.83 1.53
N LEU A 21 6.05 -16.95 1.01
CA LEU A 21 6.31 -15.61 1.54
C LEU A 21 6.01 -14.56 0.47
N PHE A 22 5.05 -13.70 0.77
CA PHE A 22 4.57 -12.65 -0.13
C PHE A 22 4.98 -11.28 0.38
N ARG A 23 5.48 -10.45 -0.52
CA ARG A 23 5.80 -9.05 -0.26
C ARG A 23 4.88 -8.17 -1.08
N ALA A 24 4.10 -7.34 -0.40
CA ALA A 24 3.41 -6.21 -0.99
C ALA A 24 4.30 -4.97 -0.91
N GLU A 25 4.41 -4.23 -2.01
CA GLU A 25 5.17 -2.99 -2.13
C GLU A 25 4.19 -1.91 -2.57
N TYR A 26 4.26 -0.72 -1.98
CA TYR A 26 3.37 0.36 -2.34
C TYR A 26 4.16 1.66 -2.32
N ARG A 27 3.80 2.59 -3.21
CA ARG A 27 4.49 3.87 -3.25
C ARG A 27 4.15 4.59 -1.96
N ALA A 28 5.15 4.80 -1.09
CA ALA A 28 4.99 5.71 0.03
C ALA A 28 4.55 7.05 -0.56
N GLU A 29 3.29 7.42 -0.33
CA GLU A 29 2.85 8.76 -0.67
C GLU A 29 3.59 9.69 0.28
N MET A 30 4.54 10.43 -0.29
CA MET A 30 5.40 11.36 0.44
C MET A 30 4.49 12.34 1.16
N ASN A 31 4.47 12.32 2.49
CA ASN A 31 3.62 13.22 3.26
C ASN A 31 3.99 14.66 2.87
N PRO A 32 3.11 15.41 2.17
CA PRO A 32 3.47 16.73 1.66
C PRO A 32 3.72 17.73 2.79
N GLU A 33 3.20 17.46 3.99
CA GLU A 33 3.42 18.27 5.19
C GLU A 33 4.73 17.92 5.91
N ASN A 34 5.29 16.72 5.68
CA ASN A 34 6.52 16.29 6.33
C ASN A 34 7.32 15.31 5.42
N PRO A 35 8.11 15.82 4.46
CA PRO A 35 8.77 15.01 3.42
C PRO A 35 9.81 14.01 3.96
N ASP A 36 10.31 14.23 5.18
CA ASP A 36 11.26 13.35 5.87
C ASP A 36 10.56 12.23 6.66
N GLU A 37 9.25 12.33 6.89
CA GLU A 37 8.48 11.34 7.64
C GLU A 37 7.83 10.36 6.66
N ARG A 38 8.50 9.25 6.37
CA ARG A 38 7.83 8.10 5.74
C ARG A 38 6.85 7.51 6.75
N ALA A 39 5.64 8.07 6.78
CA ALA A 39 4.59 7.66 7.72
C ALA A 39 4.12 6.20 7.53
N ILE A 40 4.42 5.61 6.37
CA ILE A 40 4.03 4.24 6.02
C ILE A 40 5.27 3.52 5.49
N PRO A 41 5.64 2.34 6.03
CA PRO A 41 6.76 1.56 5.52
C PRO A 41 6.53 1.21 4.05
N ASP A 42 7.53 1.27 3.19
CA ASP A 42 7.38 1.10 1.72
C ASP A 42 6.88 -0.31 1.29
N TYR A 43 6.79 -1.27 2.22
CA TYR A 43 6.36 -2.64 1.95
C TYR A 43 5.81 -3.37 3.20
N HIS A 44 5.05 -4.43 2.96
CA HIS A 44 4.57 -5.40 3.96
C HIS A 44 4.89 -6.84 3.50
N VAL A 45 5.29 -7.70 4.43
CA VAL A 45 5.59 -9.12 4.15
C VAL A 45 4.72 -10.02 5.02
N GLY A 46 4.19 -11.09 4.43
CA GLY A 46 3.41 -12.09 5.15
C GLY A 46 3.43 -13.46 4.46
N THR A 47 2.98 -14.48 5.18
CA THR A 47 3.05 -15.89 4.74
C THR A 47 1.83 -16.36 3.94
N GLY A 48 1.01 -15.43 3.46
CA GLY A 48 -0.23 -15.72 2.75
C GLY A 48 -0.60 -14.58 1.82
N LEU A 49 -0.87 -14.88 0.55
CA LEU A 49 -1.23 -13.87 -0.45
C LEU A 49 -2.49 -13.11 -0.02
N ALA A 50 -3.51 -13.82 0.45
CA ALA A 50 -4.78 -13.23 0.87
C ALA A 50 -4.63 -12.38 2.14
N ASP A 51 -3.83 -12.83 3.10
CA ASP A 51 -3.56 -12.11 4.34
C ASP A 51 -2.81 -10.80 4.07
N VAL A 52 -1.77 -10.86 3.23
CA VAL A 52 -1.00 -9.68 2.82
C VAL A 52 -1.90 -8.68 2.08
N LYS A 53 -2.76 -9.14 1.17
CA LYS A 53 -3.71 -8.25 0.49
C LYS A 53 -4.69 -7.59 1.46
N THR A 54 -5.28 -8.38 2.36
CA THR A 54 -6.23 -7.90 3.37
C THR A 54 -5.57 -6.86 4.27
N TRP A 55 -4.34 -7.11 4.72
CA TRP A 55 -3.61 -6.16 5.55
C TRP A 55 -3.41 -4.82 4.85
N VAL A 56 -2.98 -4.83 3.58
CA VAL A 56 -2.76 -3.62 2.78
C VAL A 56 -4.08 -2.86 2.54
N GLU A 57 -5.18 -3.57 2.31
CA GLU A 57 -6.51 -2.97 2.16
C GLU A 57 -6.98 -2.29 3.45
N GLN A 58 -6.80 -2.93 4.61
CA GLN A 58 -7.12 -2.32 5.91
C GLN A 58 -6.22 -1.12 6.22
N MET A 59 -4.94 -1.19 5.86
CA MET A 59 -4.00 -0.09 6.03
C MET A 59 -4.38 1.12 5.15
N ALA A 60 -4.71 0.89 3.88
CA ALA A 60 -5.18 1.93 2.97
C ALA A 60 -6.48 2.61 3.49
N LEU A 61 -7.44 1.82 3.98
CA LEU A 61 -8.65 2.35 4.60
C LEU A 61 -8.35 3.21 5.84
N GLY A 62 -7.41 2.77 6.69
CA GLY A 62 -6.99 3.51 7.88
C GLY A 62 -6.32 4.86 7.56
N LEU A 63 -5.74 4.98 6.37
CA LEU A 63 -5.12 6.21 5.86
C LEU A 63 -6.11 7.11 5.10
N GLY A 64 -7.36 6.67 4.93
CA GLY A 64 -8.40 7.43 4.26
C GLY A 64 -8.50 7.21 2.74
N TYR A 65 -7.85 6.18 2.21
CA TYR A 65 -8.02 5.78 0.81
C TYR A 65 -9.32 5.02 0.62
N GLU A 66 -9.95 5.15 -0.56
CA GLU A 66 -11.22 4.50 -0.87
C GLU A 66 -11.03 3.04 -1.30
N ARG A 67 -9.95 2.73 -2.01
CA ARG A 67 -9.63 1.37 -2.49
C ARG A 67 -8.14 1.15 -2.72
N VAL A 68 -7.73 -0.12 -2.71
CA VAL A 68 -6.40 -0.54 -3.18
C VAL A 68 -6.47 -0.96 -4.64
N VAL A 69 -5.57 -0.44 -5.46
CA VAL A 69 -5.34 -0.86 -6.83
C VAL A 69 -4.10 -1.73 -6.84
N TRP A 70 -4.26 -3.00 -7.20
CA TRP A 70 -3.17 -3.95 -7.30
C TRP A 70 -2.54 -3.89 -8.69
N ASP A 71 -1.42 -3.19 -8.81
CA ASP A 71 -0.62 -3.11 -10.02
C ASP A 71 0.04 -4.47 -10.31
N SER A 72 -0.06 -4.91 -11.56
CA SER A 72 0.69 -6.06 -12.04
C SER A 72 2.14 -5.63 -12.21
N LEU A 73 3.07 -6.29 -11.53
CA LEU A 73 4.49 -6.09 -11.80
C LEU A 73 4.79 -6.55 -13.23
N PRO A 74 5.60 -5.81 -14.00
CA PRO A 74 6.08 -6.33 -15.28
C PRO A 74 6.88 -7.62 -15.02
N ASP A 75 6.62 -8.63 -15.86
CA ASP A 75 7.30 -9.93 -15.89
C ASP A 75 8.82 -9.78 -16.08
#